data_AF-A0A3P8DT65-F1
#
_entry.id   AF-A0A3P8DT65-F1
#
_cell.length_a   1.000
_cell.length_b   1.000
_cell.length_c   1.000
_cell.angle_alpha   90.00
_cell.angle_beta   90.00
_cell.angle_gamma   90.00
#
_symmetry.space_group_name_H-M   'P 1'
#
loop_
_entity.id
_entity.type
_entity.pdbx_description
1 polymer ?
#
loop_
_entity_poly.entity_id
_entity_poly.type
_entity_poly.pdbx_seq_one_letter_code
_entity_poly.pdbx_strand_id
1 'polypeptide(L)'
;MIVSTSHSWLHYAVANYLSPVILSGWARPCIIIISLAWICFAASILPNGLHLILDQKLSMPTDSYMLDYFNALNNDLRVGPPVYFVITEGHNFTTLDGQNQVCGGTGCYNTSLLEKISAAALYPNR
;
A
#
# COMPACT_ATOMS: atom_id res chain seq x y z
N MET A 1 18.73 -16.22 -39.89
CA MET A 1 19.07 -14.81 -39.67
C MET A 1 20.29 -14.78 -38.75
N ILE A 2 21.46 -14.66 -39.36
CA ILE A 2 22.77 -14.83 -38.71
C ILE A 2 23.12 -13.47 -38.09
N VAL A 3 23.13 -13.37 -36.77
CA VAL A 3 23.62 -12.17 -36.08
C VAL A 3 25.14 -12.16 -36.16
N SER A 4 25.63 -11.16 -36.89
CA SER A 4 27.03 -10.79 -37.09
C SER A 4 27.79 -10.69 -35.77
N THR A 5 28.77 -11.56 -35.54
CA THR A 5 29.74 -11.40 -34.44
C THR A 5 30.97 -10.67 -34.95
N SER A 6 31.00 -9.35 -34.76
CA SER A 6 32.29 -8.68 -34.59
C SER A 6 33.03 -9.41 -33.46
N HIS A 7 34.25 -9.88 -33.68
CA HIS A 7 35.06 -10.49 -32.62
C HIS A 7 35.56 -9.39 -31.68
N SER A 8 34.63 -8.84 -30.90
CA SER A 8 34.96 -8.01 -29.75
C SER A 8 35.66 -8.87 -28.70
N TRP A 9 36.74 -8.35 -28.12
CA TRP A 9 37.47 -8.96 -27.00
C TRP A 9 36.52 -9.44 -25.88
N LEU A 10 35.41 -8.74 -25.67
CA LEU A 10 34.37 -9.09 -24.69
C LEU A 10 33.74 -10.47 -24.98
N HIS A 11 33.46 -10.80 -26.24
CA HIS A 11 32.90 -12.10 -26.62
C HIS A 11 33.90 -13.23 -26.37
N TYR A 12 35.19 -12.99 -26.61
CA TYR A 12 36.25 -13.95 -26.31
C TYR A 12 36.40 -14.18 -24.80
N ALA A 13 36.38 -13.12 -24.00
CA ALA A 13 36.45 -13.21 -22.53
C ALA A 13 35.24 -13.95 -21.94
N VAL A 14 34.03 -13.68 -22.44
CA VAL A 14 32.81 -14.36 -21.98
C VAL A 14 32.82 -15.85 -22.35
N ALA A 15 33.23 -16.20 -23.58
CA ALA A 15 33.25 -17.58 -24.04
C ALA A 15 34.34 -18.43 -23.37
N ASN A 16 35.55 -17.86 -23.19
CA ASN A 16 36.72 -18.64 -22.78
C ASN A 16 37.03 -18.56 -21.28
N TYR A 17 36.55 -17.55 -20.57
CA TYR A 17 36.83 -17.36 -19.14
C TYR A 17 35.57 -17.40 -18.28
N LEU A 18 34.56 -16.58 -18.59
CA LEU A 18 33.35 -16.48 -17.77
C LEU A 18 32.47 -17.74 -17.86
N SER A 19 32.24 -18.24 -19.07
CA SER A 19 31.42 -19.43 -19.32
C SER A 19 31.92 -20.68 -18.60
N PRO A 20 33.20 -21.11 -18.70
CA PRO A 20 33.67 -22.30 -17.99
C PRO A 20 33.70 -22.13 -16.47
N VAL A 21 33.89 -20.90 -15.96
CA VAL A 21 33.86 -20.62 -14.51
C VAL A 21 32.44 -20.75 -13.96
N ILE A 22 31.44 -20.16 -14.62
CA ILE A 22 30.02 -20.25 -14.21
C ILE A 22 29.47 -21.67 -14.39
N LEU A 23 29.83 -22.35 -15.50
CA LEU A 23 29.38 -23.71 -15.79
C LEU A 23 30.22 -24.80 -15.12
N SER A 24 31.20 -24.46 -14.29
CA SER A 24 31.96 -25.45 -13.52
C SER A 24 31.06 -26.22 -12.55
N GLY A 25 31.37 -27.49 -12.30
CA GLY A 25 30.53 -28.39 -11.48
C GLY A 25 30.27 -27.88 -10.05
N TRP A 26 31.18 -27.06 -9.52
CA TRP A 26 31.07 -26.47 -8.18
C TRP A 26 30.44 -25.07 -8.17
N ALA A 27 30.67 -24.23 -9.19
CA ALA A 27 30.10 -22.88 -9.21
C ALA A 27 28.58 -22.87 -9.47
N ARG A 28 28.08 -23.81 -10.28
CA ARG A 28 26.65 -23.93 -10.59
C ARG A 28 25.76 -24.02 -9.34
N PRO A 29 25.97 -24.99 -8.41
CA PRO A 29 25.14 -25.06 -7.20
C PRO A 29 25.32 -23.83 -6.30
N CYS A 30 26.53 -23.26 -6.20
CA CYS A 30 26.77 -22.06 -5.39
C CYS A 30 25.94 -20.86 -5.86
N ILE A 31 25.89 -20.59 -7.18
CA ILE A 31 25.12 -19.47 -7.73
C ILE A 31 23.63 -19.65 -7.46
N ILE A 32 23.11 -20.86 -7.61
CA ILE A 32 21.70 -21.17 -7.34
C ILE A 32 21.37 -20.95 -5.86
N ILE A 33 22.23 -21.43 -4.96
CA ILE A 33 22.05 -21.26 -3.51
C ILE A 33 22.08 -19.78 -3.12
N ILE A 34 23.04 -19.01 -3.64
CA ILE A 34 23.17 -17.58 -3.35
C ILE A 34 21.97 -16.80 -3.88
N SER A 35 21.54 -17.07 -5.12
CA SER A 35 20.36 -16.42 -5.71
C SER A 35 19.09 -16.76 -4.93
N LEU A 36 18.92 -18.01 -4.53
CA LEU A 36 17.78 -18.44 -3.72
C LEU A 36 17.80 -17.77 -2.33
N ALA A 37 18.95 -17.72 -1.67
CA ALA A 37 19.11 -17.04 -0.39
C ALA A 37 18.78 -15.53 -0.51
N TRP A 38 19.21 -14.88 -1.59
CA TRP A 38 18.92 -13.47 -1.86
C TRP A 38 17.42 -13.23 -2.09
N ILE A 39 16.77 -14.09 -2.87
CA ILE A 39 15.32 -14.02 -3.10
C ILE A 39 14.55 -14.23 -1.80
N CYS A 40 14.92 -15.23 -0.99
CA CYS A 40 14.29 -15.48 0.31
C CYS A 40 14.47 -14.29 1.27
N PHE A 41 15.65 -13.68 1.28
CA PHE A 41 15.93 -12.49 2.07
C PHE A 41 15.09 -11.30 1.63
N ALA A 42 15.04 -11.01 0.32
CA ALA A 42 14.20 -9.95 -0.23
C ALA A 42 12.72 -10.18 0.09
N ALA A 43 12.23 -11.41 -0.08
CA ALA A 43 10.85 -11.78 0.24
C ALA A 43 10.49 -11.60 1.72
N SER A 44 11.44 -11.84 2.63
CA SER A 44 11.24 -11.63 4.06
C SER A 44 11.08 -10.16 4.46
N ILE A 45 11.59 -9.21 3.66
CA ILE A 45 11.55 -7.77 3.97
C ILE A 45 10.25 -7.13 3.47
N LEU A 46 9.69 -7.64 2.36
CA LEU A 46 8.47 -7.11 1.74
C LEU A 46 7.28 -6.91 2.72
N PRO A 47 6.91 -7.87 3.60
CA PRO A 47 5.73 -7.72 4.43
C PRO A 47 5.84 -6.59 5.48
N ASN A 48 7.04 -6.26 5.93
CA ASN A 48 7.25 -5.31 7.04
C ASN A 48 7.87 -3.97 6.60
N GLY A 49 8.53 -3.93 5.44
CA GLY A 49 9.29 -2.77 4.99
C GLY A 49 8.57 -1.87 3.98
N LEU A 50 7.44 -2.32 3.42
CA LEU A 50 6.76 -1.59 2.35
C LEU A 50 5.67 -0.67 2.92
N HIS A 51 6.02 0.59 3.15
CA HIS A 51 5.02 1.64 3.35
C HIS A 51 4.37 1.97 2.00
N LEU A 52 3.22 1.33 1.72
CA LEU A 52 2.40 1.55 0.51
C LEU A 52 1.56 2.82 0.62
N ILE A 53 2.20 3.96 0.86
CA ILE A 53 1.52 5.26 0.91
C ILE A 53 2.25 6.19 -0.06
N LEU A 54 1.50 6.71 -1.03
CA LEU A 54 1.99 7.77 -1.89
C LEU A 54 1.85 9.08 -1.11
N ASP A 55 2.99 9.65 -0.71
CA ASP A 55 2.97 10.96 -0.08
C ASP A 55 2.61 12.00 -1.14
N GLN A 56 1.44 12.61 -0.99
CA GLN A 56 0.94 13.65 -1.88
C GLN A 56 1.93 14.81 -2.00
N LYS A 57 2.74 15.09 -0.96
CA LYS A 57 3.75 16.15 -0.99
C LYS A 57 4.85 15.89 -2.02
N LEU A 58 5.22 14.63 -2.25
CA LEU A 58 6.24 14.27 -3.27
C LEU A 58 5.76 14.48 -4.71
N SER A 59 4.45 14.62 -4.93
CA SER A 59 3.90 14.86 -6.27
C SER A 59 3.97 16.33 -6.72
N MET A 60 4.39 17.23 -5.83
CA MET A 60 4.38 18.68 -6.07
C MET A 60 5.81 19.26 -6.17
N PRO A 61 6.01 20.33 -6.97
CA PRO A 61 7.26 21.08 -6.97
C PRO A 61 7.58 21.65 -5.60
N THR A 62 8.87 21.73 -5.28
CA THR A 62 9.36 22.25 -3.98
C THR A 62 9.00 23.72 -3.73
N ASP A 63 8.68 24.48 -4.79
CA ASP A 63 8.32 25.91 -4.73
C ASP A 63 6.79 26.13 -4.92
N SER A 64 5.98 25.11 -4.69
CA SER A 64 4.53 25.20 -4.82
C SER A 64 3.87 25.70 -3.54
N TYR A 65 2.96 26.67 -3.66
CA TYR A 65 2.11 27.16 -2.55
C TYR A 65 1.29 26.03 -1.89
N MET A 66 1.05 24.92 -2.61
CA MET A 66 0.35 23.77 -2.07
C MET A 66 1.14 23.08 -0.95
N LEU A 67 2.47 23.19 -0.94
CA LEU A 67 3.29 22.61 0.12
C LEU A 67 3.03 23.32 1.45
N ASP A 68 2.94 24.65 1.41
CA ASP A 68 2.58 25.49 2.58
C ASP A 68 1.14 25.22 3.03
N TYR A 69 0.20 25.08 2.09
CA TYR A 69 -1.18 24.71 2.39
C TYR A 69 -1.27 23.37 3.13
N PHE A 70 -0.60 22.31 2.65
CA PHE A 70 -0.59 21.02 3.33
C PHE A 70 0.10 21.06 4.68
N ASN A 71 1.11 21.91 4.86
CA ASN A 71 1.74 22.10 6.16
C ASN A 71 0.79 22.80 7.15
N ALA A 72 0.09 23.85 6.72
CA ALA A 72 -0.93 24.51 7.53
C ALA A 72 -2.07 23.56 7.90
N LEU A 73 -2.57 22.77 6.93
CA LEU A 73 -3.59 21.75 7.21
C LEU A 73 -3.13 20.73 8.25
N ASN A 74 -1.91 20.19 8.12
CA ASN A 74 -1.41 19.19 9.06
C ASN A 74 -1.16 19.75 10.47
N ASN A 75 -0.81 21.04 10.59
CA ASN A 75 -0.46 21.64 11.88
C ASN A 75 -1.67 22.24 12.60
N ASP A 76 -2.58 22.87 11.86
CA ASP A 76 -3.64 23.69 12.44
C ASP A 76 -5.01 22.99 12.42
N LEU A 77 -5.23 22.05 11.49
CA LEU A 77 -6.54 21.40 11.35
C LEU A 77 -6.72 20.29 12.39
N ARG A 78 -7.76 20.44 13.23
CA ARG A 78 -8.08 19.49 14.32
C ARG A 78 -9.11 18.43 13.92
N VAL A 79 -9.57 18.45 12.67
CA VAL A 79 -10.60 17.55 12.13
C VAL A 79 -10.20 17.06 10.74
N GLY A 80 -10.58 15.84 10.41
CA GLY A 80 -10.39 15.28 9.07
C GLY A 80 -11.48 15.68 8.08
N PRO A 81 -11.39 15.21 6.83
CA PRO A 81 -12.47 15.34 5.85
C PRO A 81 -13.78 14.72 6.37
N PRO A 82 -14.95 15.30 6.03
CA PRO A 82 -16.22 14.75 6.45
C PRO A 82 -16.52 13.43 5.74
N VAL A 83 -17.19 12.51 6.45
CA VAL A 83 -17.67 11.22 5.93
C VAL A 83 -19.20 11.22 5.94
N TYR A 84 -19.81 10.73 4.86
CA TYR A 84 -21.26 10.60 4.74
C TYR A 84 -21.67 9.13 4.77
N PHE A 85 -22.48 8.76 5.75
CA PHE A 85 -23.08 7.43 5.84
C PHE A 85 -24.41 7.44 5.11
N VAL A 86 -24.40 7.01 3.85
CA VAL A 86 -25.58 7.05 2.98
C VAL A 86 -26.38 5.76 3.12
N ILE A 87 -27.69 5.90 3.39
CA ILE A 87 -28.64 4.77 3.39
C ILE A 87 -29.23 4.69 1.98
N THR A 88 -29.01 3.55 1.32
CA THR A 88 -29.52 3.31 -0.04
C THR A 88 -31.02 2.96 -0.02
N GLU A 89 -31.64 2.96 -1.20
CA GLU A 89 -33.02 2.51 -1.36
C GLU A 89 -33.22 1.07 -0.86
N GLY A 90 -34.43 0.76 -0.38
CA GLY A 90 -34.79 -0.54 0.17
C GLY A 90 -34.95 -0.58 1.69
N HIS A 91 -34.51 0.46 2.42
CA HIS A 91 -34.77 0.60 3.86
C HIS A 91 -36.15 1.18 4.14
N ASN A 92 -36.93 0.53 5.01
CA ASN A 92 -38.28 0.98 5.32
C ASN A 92 -38.31 1.93 6.52
N PHE A 93 -38.42 3.24 6.26
CA PHE A 93 -38.52 4.25 7.32
C PHE A 93 -39.92 4.41 7.92
N THR A 94 -40.94 3.78 7.33
CA THR A 94 -42.33 3.95 7.78
C THR A 94 -42.69 3.01 8.93
N THR A 95 -41.92 1.93 9.13
CA THR A 95 -42.12 1.00 10.24
C THR A 95 -41.30 1.41 11.46
N LEU A 96 -41.82 1.11 12.65
CA LEU A 96 -41.11 1.37 13.91
C LEU A 96 -39.76 0.63 13.95
N ASP A 97 -39.73 -0.62 13.47
CA ASP A 97 -38.51 -1.42 13.42
C ASP A 97 -37.43 -0.78 12.54
N GLY A 98 -37.80 -0.31 11.34
CA GLY A 98 -36.85 0.36 10.45
C GLY A 98 -36.42 1.75 10.96
N GLN A 99 -37.26 2.46 11.70
CA GLN A 99 -36.85 3.69 12.40
C GLN A 99 -35.86 3.39 13.52
N ASN A 100 -36.12 2.37 14.33
CA ASN A 100 -35.29 1.96 15.47
C ASN A 100 -33.89 1.47 15.05
N GLN A 101 -33.75 1.01 13.81
CA GLN A 101 -32.46 0.64 13.21
C GLN A 101 -31.58 1.84 12.85
N VAL A 102 -32.15 3.04 12.67
CA VAL A 102 -31.41 4.23 12.24
C VAL A 102 -31.32 5.29 13.34
N CYS A 103 -32.38 5.48 14.14
CA CYS A 103 -32.45 6.52 15.15
C CYS A 103 -31.42 6.34 16.29
N GLY A 104 -31.09 7.42 16.99
CA GLY A 104 -30.23 7.41 18.17
C GLY A 104 -30.97 7.98 19.38
N GLY A 105 -30.78 7.39 20.55
CA GLY A 105 -31.40 7.83 21.80
C GLY A 105 -32.43 6.85 22.39
N THR A 106 -33.32 7.36 23.23
CA THR A 106 -34.26 6.54 24.02
C THR A 106 -35.31 5.88 23.14
N GLY A 107 -35.45 4.56 23.26
CA GLY A 107 -36.43 3.76 22.50
C GLY A 107 -35.90 3.19 21.18
N CYS A 108 -34.68 3.57 20.77
CA CYS A 108 -33.98 3.01 19.62
C CYS A 108 -33.19 1.75 20.01
N TYR A 109 -32.75 0.97 19.01
CA TYR A 109 -31.85 -0.16 19.29
C TYR A 109 -30.44 0.32 19.67
N ASN A 110 -29.81 -0.35 20.63
CA ASN A 110 -28.40 -0.12 21.00
C ASN A 110 -27.41 -0.46 19.87
N THR A 111 -27.90 -1.03 18.78
CA THR A 111 -27.15 -1.38 17.57
C THR A 111 -27.52 -0.50 16.37
N SER A 112 -28.27 0.58 16.59
CA SER A 112 -28.70 1.48 15.52
C SER A 112 -27.53 2.19 14.85
N LEU A 113 -27.77 2.72 13.65
CA LEU A 113 -26.76 3.43 12.87
C LEU A 113 -26.14 4.59 13.65
N LEU A 114 -26.98 5.47 14.21
CA LEU A 114 -26.50 6.64 14.95
C LEU A 114 -25.75 6.25 16.22
N GLU A 115 -26.19 5.22 16.94
CA GLU A 115 -25.52 4.74 18.16
C GLU A 115 -24.14 4.16 17.86
N LYS A 116 -24.00 3.41 16.76
CA LYS A 116 -22.68 2.89 16.34
C LYS A 116 -21.73 4.03 15.94
N ILE A 117 -22.22 5.05 15.25
CA ILE A 117 -21.42 6.20 14.84
C ILE A 117 -20.97 7.00 16.07
N SER A 118 -21.87 7.28 17.01
CA SER A 118 -21.53 7.98 18.26
C SER A 118 -20.57 7.16 19.12
N ALA A 119 -20.78 5.85 19.24
CA ALA A 119 -19.89 4.96 19.99
C ALA A 119 -18.48 4.91 19.37
N ALA A 120 -18.37 4.88 18.04
CA ALA A 120 -17.09 4.95 17.34
C ALA A 120 -16.41 6.32 17.55
N ALA A 121 -17.17 7.41 17.53
CA ALA A 121 -16.65 8.77 17.72
C ALA A 121 -16.05 9.00 19.13
N LEU A 122 -16.48 8.24 20.14
CA LEU A 122 -15.89 8.29 21.49
C LEU A 122 -14.47 7.72 21.55
N TYR A 123 -14.09 6.83 20.62
CA TYR A 123 -12.77 6.19 20.57
C TYR A 123 -12.09 6.45 19.21
N PRO A 124 -11.68 7.71 18.92
CA PRO A 124 -11.18 8.09 17.60
C PRO A 124 -9.81 7.50 17.22
N ASN A 125 -9.06 6.97 18.20
CA ASN A 125 -7.68 6.48 18.01
C ASN A 125 -7.55 4.95 18.04
N ARG A 126 -8.66 4.22 17.88
CA ARG A 126 -8.68 2.76 17.89
C ARG A 126 -8.94 2.21 16.49
#